data_AF-A0A1G3H6A7-F1
#
_entry.id   AF-A0A1G3H6A7-F1
#
_cell.length_a   1.000
_cell.length_b   1.000
_cell.length_c   1.000
_cell.angle_alpha   90.00
_cell.angle_beta   90.00
_cell.angle_gamma   90.00
#
_symmetry.space_group_name_H-M   'P 1'
#
loop_
_entity.id
_entity.type
_entity.pdbx_description
1 polymer ?
#
loop_
_entity_poly.entity_id
_entity_poly.type
_entity_poly.pdbx_seq_one_letter_code
_entity_poly.pdbx_strand_id
1 'polypeptide(L)'
;MKKSLSLVASYIVLTTAASAQQAAEWVETGGVGDLKRASDAMIAPKGEAVSIRIPTTVKKGEIIPIQYDDSGSTIKDSFMVTGISIKDDNCAIENKRSTKLGAELSDMIYAKKCKKLK
;
A
#
# COMPACT_ATOMS: atom_id res chain seq x y z
N MET A 1 17.29 50.34 40.26
CA MET A 1 16.34 49.57 39.43
C MET A 1 17.07 49.06 38.20
N LYS A 2 17.58 47.81 38.23
CA LYS A 2 18.30 47.20 37.10
C LYS A 2 17.47 46.05 36.56
N LYS A 3 17.23 46.12 35.25
CA LYS A 3 16.48 45.20 34.40
C LYS A 3 17.23 43.86 34.32
N SER A 4 16.52 42.75 34.45
CA SER A 4 16.97 41.45 33.95
C SER A 4 15.74 40.63 33.60
N LEU A 5 15.27 40.87 32.38
CA LEU A 5 14.24 40.11 31.68
C LEU A 5 14.90 38.79 31.25
N SER A 6 14.64 37.70 31.97
CA SER A 6 15.18 36.38 31.63
C SER A 6 14.24 35.69 30.65
N LEU A 7 14.59 35.77 29.36
CA LEU A 7 13.91 35.10 28.25
C LEU A 7 14.47 33.67 28.15
N VAL A 8 13.82 32.70 28.80
CA VAL A 8 14.12 31.29 28.59
C VAL A 8 13.39 30.83 27.33
N ALA A 9 14.14 30.74 26.23
CA ALA A 9 13.68 30.18 24.96
C ALA A 9 13.63 28.65 25.06
N SER A 10 12.45 28.10 25.29
CA SER A 10 12.19 26.66 25.21
C SER A 10 12.19 26.22 23.73
N TYR A 11 13.30 25.68 23.27
CA TYR A 11 13.39 24.98 21.98
C TYR A 11 12.69 23.63 22.10
N ILE A 12 11.44 23.55 21.64
CA ILE A 12 10.73 22.28 21.45
C ILE A 12 11.29 21.63 20.19
N VAL A 13 12.12 20.59 20.36
CA VAL A 13 12.58 19.74 19.27
C VAL A 13 11.41 18.81 18.90
N LEU A 14 10.69 19.12 17.83
CA LEU A 14 9.75 18.18 17.22
C LEU A 14 10.54 17.10 16.48
N THR A 15 10.77 15.96 17.10
CA THR A 15 11.21 14.75 16.38
C THR A 15 9.99 14.15 15.69
N THR A 16 9.75 14.54 14.43
CA THR A 16 8.84 13.79 13.57
C THR A 16 9.51 12.46 13.23
N ALA A 17 8.99 11.36 13.78
CA ALA A 17 9.37 10.02 13.35
C ALA A 17 8.85 9.86 11.91
N ALA A 18 9.71 10.15 10.93
CA ALA A 18 9.42 9.87 9.54
C ALA A 18 9.49 8.34 9.34
N SER A 19 8.33 7.67 9.34
CA SER A 19 8.24 6.27 8.93
C SER A 19 8.62 6.14 7.46
N ALA A 20 9.87 5.77 7.20
CA ALA A 20 10.38 5.57 5.85
C ALA A 20 9.72 4.36 5.20
N GLN A 21 9.26 4.52 3.96
CA GLN A 21 8.72 3.43 3.16
C GLN A 21 9.85 2.49 2.76
N GLN A 22 9.77 1.21 3.13
CA GLN A 22 10.81 0.23 2.87
C GLN A 22 10.41 -0.71 1.74
N ALA A 23 11.29 -0.90 0.74
CA ALA A 23 11.11 -1.92 -0.29
C ALA A 23 11.29 -3.34 0.27
N ALA A 24 10.48 -4.28 -0.22
CA ALA A 24 10.53 -5.69 0.13
C ALA A 24 10.43 -6.57 -1.12
N GLU A 25 11.10 -7.73 -1.07
CA GLU A 25 10.98 -8.76 -2.10
C GLU A 25 9.99 -9.85 -1.67
N TRP A 26 9.77 -10.00 -0.37
CA TRP A 26 8.94 -11.04 0.21
C TRP A 26 8.29 -10.56 1.52
N VAL A 27 7.00 -10.79 1.68
CA VAL A 27 6.23 -10.37 2.87
C VAL A 27 5.25 -11.44 3.34
N GLU A 28 4.96 -11.40 4.63
CA GLU A 28 3.79 -12.02 5.23
C GLU A 28 2.66 -10.98 5.33
N THR A 29 1.43 -11.39 5.07
CA THR A 29 0.22 -10.56 5.11
C THR A 29 -0.83 -11.17 6.04
N GLY A 30 -1.83 -10.39 6.43
CA GLY A 30 -3.00 -10.89 7.17
C GLY A 30 -3.98 -11.75 6.34
N GLY A 31 -3.68 -12.08 5.08
CA GLY A 31 -4.55 -12.86 4.18
C GLY A 31 -5.74 -12.08 3.59
N VAL A 32 -5.83 -10.79 3.89
CA VAL A 32 -6.85 -9.86 3.40
C VAL A 32 -6.21 -8.52 3.04
N GLY A 33 -6.78 -7.83 2.06
CA GLY A 33 -6.34 -6.50 1.67
C GLY A 33 -7.42 -5.76 0.90
N ASP A 34 -7.13 -4.51 0.56
CA ASP A 34 -8.00 -3.66 -0.23
C ASP A 34 -7.37 -3.42 -1.61
N LEU A 35 -8.02 -3.88 -2.67
CA LEU A 35 -7.61 -3.66 -4.04
C LEU A 35 -8.12 -2.30 -4.52
N LYS A 36 -7.18 -1.45 -4.96
CA LYS A 36 -7.47 -0.26 -5.75
C LYS A 36 -7.04 -0.51 -7.19
N ARG A 37 -8.02 -0.60 -8.08
CA ARG A 37 -7.77 -0.68 -9.52
C ARG A 37 -7.57 0.73 -10.07
N ALA A 38 -6.49 0.92 -10.82
CA ALA A 38 -6.34 2.10 -11.63
C ALA A 38 -7.28 1.98 -12.85
N SER A 39 -7.97 3.08 -13.18
CA SER A 39 -8.81 3.22 -14.37
C SER A 39 -8.12 4.12 -15.39
N ASP A 40 -8.31 3.82 -16.66
CA ASP A 40 -7.89 4.60 -17.84
C ASP A 40 -8.58 5.98 -17.94
N ALA A 41 -9.77 6.13 -17.34
CA ALA A 41 -10.38 7.43 -17.12
C ALA A 41 -9.51 8.26 -16.17
N MET A 42 -8.85 9.30 -16.70
CA MET A 42 -7.95 10.25 -16.01
C MET A 42 -8.47 10.88 -14.70
N ILE A 43 -9.70 10.63 -14.27
CA ILE A 43 -10.29 11.24 -13.07
C ILE A 43 -11.23 10.24 -12.40
N ALA A 44 -10.71 9.50 -11.42
CA ALA A 44 -11.49 9.15 -10.25
C ALA A 44 -10.54 9.16 -9.04
N PRO A 45 -10.55 10.21 -8.19
CA PRO A 45 -9.83 10.21 -6.90
C PRO A 45 -10.40 9.17 -5.90
N LYS A 46 -11.28 8.28 -6.37
CA LYS A 46 -12.01 7.25 -5.65
C LYS A 46 -12.13 6.02 -6.53
N GLY A 47 -11.01 5.40 -6.93
CA GLY A 47 -11.06 3.99 -7.30
C GLY A 47 -11.65 3.25 -6.11
N GLU A 48 -12.79 2.59 -6.26
CA GLU A 48 -13.43 1.86 -5.17
C GLU A 48 -12.43 0.83 -4.63
N ALA A 49 -12.13 0.95 -3.34
CA ALA A 49 -11.32 -0.03 -2.65
C ALA A 49 -12.21 -1.25 -2.41
N VAL A 50 -11.91 -2.35 -3.11
CA VAL A 50 -12.64 -3.61 -2.94
C VAL A 50 -11.85 -4.48 -1.98
N SER A 51 -12.46 -4.91 -0.88
CA SER A 51 -11.83 -5.84 0.03
C SER A 51 -11.69 -7.21 -0.64
N ILE A 52 -10.48 -7.74 -0.63
CA ILE A 52 -10.09 -8.97 -1.30
C ILE A 52 -9.40 -9.92 -0.33
N ARG A 53 -9.44 -11.21 -0.67
CA ARG A 53 -8.57 -12.24 -0.06
C ARG A 53 -7.31 -12.39 -0.88
N ILE A 54 -6.18 -12.51 -0.20
CA ILE A 54 -4.85 -12.71 -0.78
C ILE A 54 -4.13 -13.83 -0.01
N PRO A 55 -3.05 -14.40 -0.56
CA PRO A 55 -2.19 -15.31 0.21
C PRO A 55 -1.58 -14.61 1.43
N THR A 56 -1.37 -15.39 2.50
CA THR A 56 -0.66 -14.92 3.71
C THR A 56 0.81 -14.66 3.47
N THR A 57 1.33 -15.05 2.31
CA THR A 57 2.73 -14.90 1.94
C THR A 57 2.78 -14.44 0.49
N VAL A 58 3.45 -13.30 0.25
CA VAL A 58 3.48 -12.65 -1.07
C VAL A 58 4.91 -12.28 -1.45
N LYS A 59 5.35 -12.72 -2.62
CA LYS A 59 6.68 -12.50 -3.17
C LYS A 59 6.62 -11.70 -4.47
N LYS A 60 7.57 -10.79 -4.64
CA LYS A 60 7.73 -10.03 -5.88
C LYS A 60 8.11 -10.96 -7.04
N GLY A 61 7.52 -10.69 -8.19
CA GLY A 61 7.66 -11.46 -9.43
C GLY A 61 6.70 -12.65 -9.53
N GLU A 62 5.86 -12.90 -8.53
CA GLU A 62 4.88 -13.98 -8.56
C GLU A 62 3.50 -13.52 -9.02
N ILE A 63 2.69 -14.46 -9.50
CA ILE A 63 1.26 -14.24 -9.74
C ILE A 63 0.50 -14.86 -8.57
N ILE A 64 -0.19 -14.03 -7.79
CA ILE A 64 -1.00 -14.48 -6.66
C ILE A 64 -2.48 -14.59 -7.04
N PRO A 65 -3.21 -15.60 -6.53
CA PRO A 65 -4.66 -15.63 -6.64
C PRO A 65 -5.28 -14.55 -5.74
N ILE A 66 -6.29 -13.86 -6.25
CA ILE A 66 -7.11 -12.94 -5.46
C ILE A 66 -8.58 -13.31 -5.61
N GLN A 67 -9.37 -13.01 -4.58
CA GLN A 67 -10.81 -13.28 -4.57
C GLN A 67 -11.56 -12.12 -3.94
N TYR A 68 -12.66 -11.71 -4.56
CA TYR A 68 -13.52 -10.64 -4.05
C TYR A 68 -14.97 -10.86 -4.46
N ASP A 69 -15.89 -10.27 -3.70
CA ASP A 69 -17.31 -10.31 -4.02
C ASP A 69 -17.69 -9.05 -4.81
N ASP A 70 -18.34 -9.25 -5.95
CA ASP A 70 -18.87 -8.18 -6.79
C ASP A 70 -20.31 -8.52 -7.15
N SER A 71 -21.23 -7.62 -6.81
CA SER A 71 -22.65 -7.74 -7.18
C SER A 71 -23.29 -9.08 -6.79
N GLY A 72 -22.90 -9.63 -5.63
CA GLY A 72 -23.39 -10.91 -5.11
C GLY A 72 -22.72 -12.16 -5.71
N SER A 73 -21.73 -11.98 -6.58
CA SER A 73 -20.93 -13.07 -7.15
C SER A 73 -19.50 -13.03 -6.62
N THR A 74 -18.96 -14.19 -6.27
CA THR A 74 -17.54 -14.32 -5.95
C THR A 74 -16.73 -14.37 -7.24
N ILE A 75 -15.85 -13.39 -7.43
CA ILE A 75 -14.89 -13.33 -8.52
C ILE A 75 -13.55 -13.91 -8.05
N LYS A 76 -12.95 -14.77 -8.88
CA LYS A 76 -11.58 -15.27 -8.72
C LYS A 76 -10.72 -14.68 -9.83
N ASP A 77 -9.63 -14.06 -9.46
CA ASP A 77 -8.73 -13.35 -10.37
C ASP A 77 -7.27 -13.60 -9.97
N SER A 78 -6.32 -13.07 -10.74
CA SER A 78 -4.88 -13.21 -10.52
C SER A 78 -4.20 -11.85 -10.55
N PHE A 79 -3.20 -11.67 -9.68
CA PHE A 79 -2.48 -10.41 -9.52
C PHE A 79 -0.98 -10.65 -9.65
N MET A 80 -0.34 -10.10 -10.69
CA MET A 80 1.12 -10.14 -10.84
C MET A 80 1.77 -9.13 -9.91
N VAL A 81 2.64 -9.57 -9.02
CA VAL A 81 3.31 -8.72 -8.05
C VAL A 81 4.57 -8.11 -8.67
N THR A 82 4.53 -6.84 -9.02
CA THR A 82 5.67 -6.12 -9.61
C THR A 82 6.51 -5.37 -8.58
N GLY A 83 5.92 -5.05 -7.43
CA GLY A 83 6.58 -4.32 -6.35
C GLY A 83 5.91 -4.57 -5.01
N ILE A 84 6.68 -4.49 -3.93
CA ILE A 84 6.15 -4.52 -2.56
C ILE A 84 6.86 -3.43 -1.76
N SER A 85 6.09 -2.61 -1.07
CA SER A 85 6.61 -1.61 -0.13
C SER A 85 5.87 -1.68 1.20
N ILE A 86 6.58 -1.42 2.30
CA ILE A 86 6.06 -1.52 3.67
C ILE A 86 6.13 -0.15 4.36
N LYS A 87 5.06 0.20 5.07
CA LYS A 87 4.97 1.37 5.93
C LYS A 87 4.05 1.09 7.12
N ASP A 88 4.56 1.26 8.35
CA ASP A 88 3.79 1.14 9.60
C ASP A 88 2.90 -0.11 9.66
N ASP A 89 3.48 -1.30 9.37
CA ASP A 89 2.81 -2.61 9.29
C ASP A 89 1.76 -2.77 8.16
N ASN A 90 1.77 -1.90 7.16
CA ASN A 90 0.98 -2.04 5.94
C ASN A 90 1.90 -2.34 4.76
N CYS A 91 1.52 -3.28 3.90
CA CYS A 91 2.13 -3.39 2.56
C CYS A 91 1.26 -2.69 1.53
N ALA A 92 1.92 -2.03 0.59
CA ALA A 92 1.39 -1.81 -0.75
C ALA A 92 2.03 -2.83 -1.68
N ILE A 93 1.20 -3.67 -2.30
CA ILE A 93 1.58 -4.68 -3.29
C ILE A 93 1.14 -4.16 -4.65
N GLU A 94 2.08 -3.96 -5.54
CA GLU A 94 1.87 -3.27 -6.81
C GLU A 94 1.73 -4.28 -7.96
N ASN A 95 0.85 -3.96 -8.90
CA ASN A 95 0.78 -4.59 -10.21
C ASN A 95 0.86 -3.51 -11.27
N LYS A 96 1.69 -3.73 -12.29
CA LYS A 96 1.69 -2.93 -13.51
C LYS A 96 1.07 -3.73 -14.63
N ARG A 97 -0.03 -3.23 -15.19
CA ARG A 97 -0.71 -3.82 -16.35
C ARG A 97 -0.76 -2.83 -17.50
N SER A 98 -0.42 -3.29 -18.69
CA SER A 98 -0.62 -2.50 -19.91
C SER A 98 -2.10 -2.56 -20.31
N THR A 99 -2.66 -1.41 -20.64
CA THR A 99 -4.00 -1.32 -21.25
C THR A 99 -3.93 -1.57 -22.75
N LYS A 100 -5.08 -1.87 -23.36
CA LYS A 100 -5.21 -1.98 -24.83
C LYS A 100 -4.81 -0.69 -25.57
N LEU A 101 -4.78 0.45 -24.88
CA LEU A 101 -4.40 1.76 -25.42
C LEU A 101 -2.91 2.10 -25.21
N GLY A 102 -2.11 1.17 -24.68
CA GLY A 102 -0.68 1.38 -24.42
C GLY A 102 -0.35 2.16 -23.14
N ALA A 103 -1.35 2.63 -22.39
CA ALA A 103 -1.14 3.22 -21.08
C ALA A 103 -0.83 2.12 -20.03
N GLU A 104 0.14 2.35 -19.15
CA GLU A 104 0.42 1.49 -17.99
C GLU A 104 -0.51 1.91 -16.83
N LEU A 105 -1.34 0.99 -16.36
CA LEU A 105 -2.13 1.15 -15.15
C LEU A 105 -1.45 0.43 -14.01
N SER A 106 -1.37 1.09 -12.85
CA SER A 106 -0.80 0.51 -11.64
C SER A 106 -1.92 0.20 -10.65
N ASP A 107 -2.31 -1.06 -10.56
CA ASP A 107 -3.22 -1.51 -9.51
C ASP A 107 -2.42 -1.70 -8.21
N MET A 108 -3.05 -1.47 -7.07
CA MET A 108 -2.42 -1.65 -5.76
C MET A 108 -3.32 -2.44 -4.82
N ILE A 109 -2.72 -3.38 -4.08
CA ILE A 109 -3.36 -4.04 -2.94
C ILE A 109 -2.73 -3.46 -1.66
N TYR A 110 -3.56 -2.95 -0.77
CA TYR A 110 -3.13 -2.53 0.56
C TYR A 110 -3.48 -3.61 1.59
N ALA A 111 -2.48 -4.21 2.22
CA ALA A 111 -2.68 -5.26 3.21
C ALA A 111 -2.11 -4.86 4.58
N LYS A 112 -2.90 -5.09 5.63
CA LYS A 112 -2.50 -4.86 7.02
C LYS A 112 -1.76 -6.06 7.61
N LYS A 113 -1.13 -5.86 8.76
CA LYS A 113 -0.33 -6.89 9.47
C LYS A 113 0.82 -7.40 8.60
N CYS A 114 1.43 -6.49 7.86
CA CYS A 114 2.46 -6.81 6.90
C CYS A 114 3.82 -6.91 7.57
N LYS A 115 4.56 -7.98 7.29
CA LYS A 115 5.91 -8.18 7.80
C LYS A 115 6.86 -8.58 6.69
N LYS A 116 8.03 -7.95 6.66
CA LYS A 116 9.09 -8.33 5.72
C LYS A 116 9.62 -9.72 6.09
N LEU A 117 9.67 -10.60 5.10
CA LEU A 117 10.36 -11.89 5.20
C LEU A 117 11.80 -11.75 4.69
N LYS A 118 12.69 -12.57 5.22
CA LYS A 118 14.13 -12.56 4.89
C LYS A 118 14.42 -13.49 3.71
#